data_AF-A0A511CYS1-F1
#
_entry.id   AF-A0A511CYS1-F1
#
_cell.length_a   1.000
_cell.length_b   1.000
_cell.length_c   1.000
_cell.angle_alpha   90.00
_cell.angle_beta   90.00
_cell.angle_gamma   90.00
#
_symmetry.space_group_name_H-M   'P 1'
#
loop_
_entity.id
_entity.type
_entity.pdbx_description
1 polymer ?
#
loop_
_entity_poly.entity_id
_entity_poly.type
_entity_poly.pdbx_seq_one_letter_code
_entity_poly.pdbx_strand_id
1 'polypeptide(L)'
;MAWPPTLTALKGDLGIDEADTRDDARLTSMLDAAVVFVQRVHAGGFDFAGDLGSTLPEPDADLVTGTLRLAGRWHTRRRSPDGLVAMAELGAARVPSFDPDIERLLRIGRYRSPVIA
;
A
#
# COMPACT_ATOMS: atom_id res chain seq x y z
N MET A 1 5.17 -7.91 11.41
CA MET A 1 4.66 -8.49 10.15
C MET A 1 5.84 -8.68 9.23
N ALA A 2 5.90 -9.78 8.47
CA ALA A 2 7.01 -10.06 7.55
C ALA A 2 6.79 -9.35 6.21
N TRP A 3 7.89 -8.98 5.56
CA TRP A 3 7.88 -8.51 4.17
C TRP A 3 8.10 -9.69 3.20
N PRO A 4 7.44 -9.71 2.02
CA PRO A 4 6.37 -8.80 1.60
C PRO A 4 5.03 -9.13 2.29
N PRO A 5 4.12 -8.14 2.42
CA PRO A 5 2.75 -8.40 2.87
C PRO A 5 2.04 -9.43 1.98
N THR A 6 1.17 -10.24 2.58
CA THR A 6 0.44 -11.31 1.89
C THR A 6 -0.97 -10.88 1.47
N LEU A 7 -1.57 -11.62 0.51
CA LEU A 7 -2.98 -11.43 0.15
C LEU A 7 -3.91 -11.61 1.35
N THR A 8 -3.67 -12.61 2.21
CA THR A 8 -4.45 -12.80 3.45
C THR A 8 -4.38 -11.57 4.36
N ALA A 9 -3.20 -10.96 4.51
CA ALA A 9 -3.05 -9.73 5.29
C ALA A 9 -3.82 -8.55 4.66
N LEU A 10 -3.82 -8.43 3.32
CA LEU A 10 -4.60 -7.42 2.61
C LEU A 10 -6.10 -7.64 2.76
N LYS A 11 -6.59 -8.88 2.66
CA LYS A 11 -8.01 -9.19 2.90
C LYS A 11 -8.42 -8.85 4.33
N GLY A 12 -7.60 -9.22 5.31
CA GLY A 12 -7.80 -8.86 6.71
C GLY A 12 -7.85 -7.35 6.93
N ASP A 13 -6.96 -6.60 6.28
CA ASP A 13 -6.91 -5.13 6.35
C ASP A 13 -8.16 -4.45 5.76
N LEU A 14 -8.76 -5.06 4.74
CA LEU A 14 -9.97 -4.62 4.06
C LEU A 14 -11.27 -5.15 4.70
N GLY A 15 -11.18 -6.05 5.69
CA GLY A 15 -12.34 -6.71 6.28
C GLY A 15 -13.04 -7.69 5.33
N ILE A 16 -12.31 -8.26 4.36
CA ILE A 16 -12.80 -9.28 3.43
C ILE A 16 -12.52 -10.66 4.04
N ASP A 17 -13.51 -11.55 3.99
CA ASP A 17 -13.35 -12.95 4.43
C ASP A 17 -12.25 -13.64 3.59
N GLU A 18 -11.36 -14.38 4.23
CA GLU A 18 -10.28 -15.09 3.55
C GLU A 18 -10.81 -16.09 2.50
N ALA A 19 -11.96 -16.71 2.76
CA ALA A 19 -12.64 -17.62 1.84
C ALA A 19 -13.31 -16.93 0.65
N ASP A 20 -13.49 -15.60 0.68
CA ASP A 20 -14.00 -14.84 -0.45
C ASP A 20 -12.89 -14.64 -1.49
N THR A 21 -13.00 -15.36 -2.61
CA THR A 21 -11.98 -15.38 -3.67
C THR A 21 -12.34 -14.51 -4.90
N ARG A 22 -13.48 -13.81 -4.87
CA ARG A 22 -14.05 -13.16 -6.07
C ARG A 22 -13.16 -12.09 -6.69
N ASP A 23 -12.37 -11.40 -5.87
CA ASP A 23 -11.49 -10.30 -6.30
C ASP A 23 -9.99 -10.62 -6.10
N ASP A 24 -9.61 -11.87 -5.80
CA ASP A 24 -8.24 -12.25 -5.43
C ASP A 24 -7.20 -11.87 -6.47
N ALA A 25 -7.44 -12.21 -7.74
CA ALA A 25 -6.53 -11.86 -8.82
C ALA A 25 -6.29 -10.34 -8.92
N ARG A 26 -7.32 -9.53 -8.64
CA ARG A 26 -7.22 -8.07 -8.67
C ARG A 26 -6.52 -7.53 -7.43
N LEU A 27 -6.84 -8.07 -6.25
CA LEU A 27 -6.20 -7.70 -4.99
C LEU A 27 -4.70 -8.03 -5.03
N THR A 28 -4.33 -9.21 -5.52
CA THR A 28 -2.93 -9.61 -5.76
C THR A 28 -2.25 -8.64 -6.71
N SER A 29 -2.84 -8.32 -7.86
CA SER A 29 -2.24 -7.37 -8.80
C SER A 29 -1.99 -5.98 -8.20
N MET A 30 -2.91 -5.47 -7.36
CA MET A 30 -2.71 -4.19 -6.66
C MET A 30 -1.65 -4.29 -5.56
N LEU A 31 -1.59 -5.41 -4.86
CA LEU A 31 -0.59 -5.68 -3.82
C LEU A 31 0.82 -5.77 -4.42
N ASP A 32 0.99 -6.54 -5.49
CA ASP A 32 2.26 -6.68 -6.20
C ASP A 32 2.76 -5.32 -6.70
N ALA A 33 1.86 -4.53 -7.30
CA ALA A 33 2.19 -3.18 -7.74
C ALA A 33 2.63 -2.28 -6.57
N ALA A 34 1.99 -2.41 -5.40
CA ALA A 34 2.29 -1.59 -4.23
C ALA A 34 3.65 -1.98 -3.63
N VAL A 35 3.94 -3.28 -3.53
CA VAL A 35 5.23 -3.84 -3.11
C VAL A 35 6.34 -3.31 -4.01
N VAL A 36 6.19 -3.42 -5.34
CA VAL A 36 7.18 -2.93 -6.31
C VAL A 36 7.39 -1.42 -6.19
N PHE A 37 6.32 -0.65 -5.98
CA PHE A 37 6.41 0.79 -5.79
C PHE A 37 7.22 1.14 -4.54
N VAL A 38 6.91 0.52 -3.39
CA VAL A 38 7.59 0.77 -2.12
C VAL A 38 9.07 0.37 -2.19
N GLN A 39 9.37 -0.80 -2.75
CA GLN A 39 10.75 -1.24 -3.00
C GLN A 39 11.53 -0.25 -3.85
N ARG A 40 10.92 0.29 -4.91
CA ARG A 40 11.57 1.26 -5.79
C ARG A 40 11.85 2.59 -5.08
N VAL A 41 10.90 3.09 -4.29
CA VAL A 41 11.05 4.40 -3.61
C VAL A 41 12.09 4.34 -2.49
N HIS A 42 12.20 3.19 -1.83
CA HIS A 42 13.12 2.93 -0.73
C HIS A 42 14.33 2.08 -1.12
N ALA A 43 14.66 2.02 -2.41
CA ALA A 43 15.81 1.27 -2.91
C ALA A 43 17.09 1.72 -2.19
N GLY A 44 17.83 0.76 -1.64
CA GLY A 44 19.05 1.00 -0.86
C GLY A 44 18.83 1.49 0.58
N GLY A 45 17.57 1.65 1.02
CA GLY A 45 17.25 2.02 2.41
C GLY A 45 16.88 0.83 3.29
N PHE A 46 16.38 -0.27 2.70
CA PHE A 46 15.95 -1.48 3.41
C PHE A 46 16.35 -2.73 2.66
N ASP A 47 16.50 -3.82 3.40
CA ASP A 47 16.67 -5.16 2.85
C ASP A 47 15.30 -5.79 2.54
N PHE A 48 14.82 -5.54 1.32
CA PHE A 48 13.59 -6.16 0.83
C PHE A 48 13.77 -7.60 0.35
N ALA A 49 15.01 -8.08 0.23
CA ALA A 49 15.33 -9.44 -0.23
C ALA A 49 15.38 -10.45 0.94
N GLY A 50 15.59 -9.97 2.17
CA GLY A 50 15.77 -10.82 3.35
C GLY A 50 17.13 -11.50 3.35
N ASP A 51 18.14 -10.82 2.82
CA ASP A 51 19.51 -11.30 2.76
C ASP A 51 20.14 -11.25 4.15
N LEU A 52 20.38 -12.42 4.76
CA LEU A 52 20.94 -12.56 6.12
C LEU A 52 22.30 -11.84 6.33
N GLY A 53 23.00 -11.46 5.26
CA GLY A 53 24.26 -10.71 5.29
C GLY A 53 24.13 -9.22 4.98
N SER A 54 22.92 -8.71 4.77
CA SER A 54 22.66 -7.31 4.47
C SER A 54 22.97 -6.42 5.67
N THR A 55 23.58 -5.27 5.42
CA THR A 55 23.72 -4.20 6.43
C THR A 55 22.51 -3.28 6.49
N LEU A 56 21.56 -3.44 5.57
CA LEU A 56 20.34 -2.64 5.54
C LEU A 56 19.31 -3.20 6.54
N PRO A 57 18.51 -2.33 7.17
CA PRO A 57 17.44 -2.79 8.06
C PRO A 57 16.34 -3.52 7.27
N GLU A 58 15.70 -4.48 7.92
CA GLU A 58 14.47 -5.07 7.39
C GLU A 58 13.33 -4.03 7.30
N PRO A 59 12.39 -4.17 6.35
CA PRO A 59 11.21 -3.33 6.27
C PRO A 59 10.39 -3.41 7.55
N ASP A 60 10.15 -2.26 8.17
CA ASP A 60 9.41 -2.20 9.43
C ASP A 60 7.88 -2.33 9.26
N ALA A 61 7.18 -2.40 10.40
CA ALA A 61 5.73 -2.56 10.43
C ALA A 61 4.97 -1.39 9.79
N ASP A 62 5.54 -0.17 9.76
CA ASP A 62 4.92 0.98 9.10
C ASP A 62 4.94 0.80 7.59
N LEU A 63 6.06 0.34 7.03
CA LEU A 63 6.18 0.04 5.60
C LEU A 63 5.21 -1.07 5.20
N VAL A 64 5.09 -2.14 6.01
CA VAL A 64 4.15 -3.22 5.72
C VAL A 64 2.71 -2.70 5.76
N THR A 65 2.32 -2.00 6.83
CA THR A 65 0.95 -1.47 6.99
C THR A 65 0.62 -0.45 5.91
N GLY A 66 1.53 0.47 5.63
CA GLY A 66 1.37 1.48 4.58
C GLY A 66 1.22 0.84 3.20
N THR A 67 1.93 -0.25 2.92
CA THR A 67 1.82 -0.98 1.65
C THR A 67 0.46 -1.65 1.49
N LEU A 68 -0.06 -2.29 2.54
CA LEU A 68 -1.41 -2.86 2.56
C LEU A 68 -2.48 -1.79 2.29
N ARG A 69 -2.39 -0.66 3.01
CA ARG A 69 -3.33 0.47 2.85
C ARG A 69 -3.25 1.09 1.45
N LEU A 70 -2.05 1.20 0.89
CA LEU A 70 -1.84 1.68 -0.49
C LEU A 70 -2.50 0.76 -1.51
N ALA A 71 -2.27 -0.56 -1.41
CA ALA A 71 -2.88 -1.55 -2.29
C ALA A 71 -4.42 -1.53 -2.21
N GLY A 72 -4.96 -1.50 -0.98
CA GLY A 72 -6.40 -1.38 -0.73
C GLY A 72 -7.00 -0.11 -1.33
N ARG A 73 -6.30 1.02 -1.21
CA ARG A 73 -6.72 2.29 -1.80
C ARG A 73 -6.72 2.27 -3.33
N TRP A 74 -5.69 1.71 -3.96
CA TRP A 74 -5.66 1.54 -5.42
C TRP A 74 -6.77 0.62 -5.92
N HIS A 75 -7.01 -0.47 -5.20
CA HIS A 75 -8.13 -1.35 -5.46
C HIS A 75 -9.45 -0.57 -5.42
N THR A 76 -9.73 0.19 -4.34
CA THR A 76 -10.98 0.96 -4.22
C THR A 76 -11.14 2.03 -5.30
N ARG A 77 -10.08 2.75 -5.64
CA ARG A 77 -10.13 3.86 -6.61
C ARG A 77 -10.23 3.43 -8.07
N ARG A 78 -9.99 2.14 -8.39
CA ARG A 78 -10.16 1.62 -9.76
C ARG A 78 -11.55 1.91 -10.36
N ARG A 79 -12.57 2.06 -9.50
CA ARG A 79 -13.97 2.33 -9.88
C ARG A 79 -14.31 3.83 -9.97
N SER A 80 -13.38 4.70 -9.58
CA SER A 80 -13.55 6.16 -9.57
C SER A 80 -12.28 6.85 -10.09
N PRO A 81 -11.92 6.66 -11.38
CA PRO A 81 -10.74 7.28 -11.98
C PRO A 81 -10.76 8.81 -11.88
N ASP A 82 -11.94 9.44 -11.97
CA ASP A 82 -12.11 10.89 -11.81
C ASP A 82 -12.11 11.38 -10.35
N GLY A 83 -11.94 10.47 -9.39
CA GLY A 83 -12.02 10.78 -7.96
C GLY A 83 -13.44 11.07 -7.47
N LEU A 84 -14.47 10.74 -8.26
CA LEU A 84 -15.88 10.86 -7.89
C LEU A 84 -16.47 9.50 -7.56
N VAL A 85 -16.97 9.34 -6.34
CA VAL A 85 -17.83 8.22 -5.97
C VAL A 85 -19.26 8.72 -6.00
N ALA A 86 -20.09 8.15 -6.88
CA ALA A 86 -21.51 8.45 -6.91
C ALA A 86 -22.16 7.86 -5.64
N MET A 87 -22.56 8.72 -4.69
CA MET A 87 -23.45 8.31 -3.61
C MET A 87 -24.87 8.54 -4.09
N ALA A 88 -25.61 7.44 -4.32
CA ALA A 88 -26.91 7.43 -4.98
C ALA A 88 -27.84 8.60 -4.56
N GLU A 89 -28.02 8.79 -3.25
CA GLU A 89 -28.97 9.78 -2.69
C GLU A 89 -28.30 11.04 -2.10
N LEU A 90 -26.96 11.07 -1.97
CA LEU A 90 -26.22 12.10 -1.19
C LEU A 90 -25.27 12.98 -2.02
N GLY A 91 -25.26 12.82 -3.34
CA GLY A 91 -24.39 13.58 -4.25
C GLY A 91 -23.03 12.91 -4.49
N ALA A 92 -22.11 13.63 -5.14
CA ALA A 92 -20.78 13.11 -5.45
C ALA A 92 -19.77 13.49 -4.34
N ALA A 93 -19.13 12.50 -3.74
CA ALA A 93 -18.04 12.72 -2.80
C ALA A 93 -16.69 12.66 -3.54
N ARG A 94 -15.82 13.65 -3.32
CA ARG A 94 -14.47 13.66 -3.89
C ARG A 94 -13.54 12.79 -3.04
N VAL A 95 -13.05 11.70 -3.60
CA VAL A 95 -11.97 10.90 -3.01
C VAL A 95 -10.66 11.63 -3.32
N PRO A 96 -9.92 12.12 -2.30
CA PRO A 96 -8.68 12.86 -2.53
C PRO A 96 -7.68 12.03 -3.32
N SER A 97 -6.81 12.68 -4.10
CA SER A 97 -5.78 11.96 -4.88
C SER A 97 -4.71 11.32 -3.98
N PHE A 98 -4.42 11.94 -2.84
CA PHE A 98 -3.38 11.55 -1.88
C PHE A 98 -3.97 11.15 -0.52
N ASP A 99 -3.23 10.36 0.24
CA ASP A 99 -3.57 9.95 1.61
C ASP A 99 -2.43 10.36 2.54
N PRO A 100 -2.57 11.40 3.37
CA PRO A 100 -1.47 11.86 4.20
C PRO A 100 -1.03 10.80 5.21
N ASP A 101 -1.92 9.90 5.65
CA ASP A 101 -1.58 8.87 6.62
C ASP A 101 -0.79 7.74 5.97
N ILE A 102 -1.20 7.29 4.77
CA ILE A 102 -0.41 6.31 4.00
C ILE A 102 0.94 6.91 3.62
N GLU A 103 1.00 8.17 3.19
CA GLU A 103 2.27 8.83 2.86
C GLU A 103 3.19 8.95 4.06
N ARG A 104 2.63 9.19 5.25
CA ARG A 104 3.38 9.25 6.50
C ARG A 104 3.93 7.89 6.91
N LEU A 105 3.12 6.83 6.84
CA LEU A 105 3.56 5.45 7.09
C LEU A 105 4.68 5.04 6.11
N LEU A 106 4.49 5.35 4.84
CA LEU A 106 5.44 5.01 3.78
C LEU A 106 6.64 5.96 3.72
N ARG A 107 6.67 7.06 4.48
CA ARG A 107 7.76 8.05 4.48
C ARG A 107 8.07 8.57 3.07
N ILE A 108 7.03 8.85 2.29
CA ILE A 108 7.12 9.33 0.90
C ILE A 108 6.65 10.77 0.77
N GLY A 109 6.92 11.37 -0.39
CA GLY A 109 6.51 12.75 -0.69
C GLY A 109 7.06 13.73 0.33
N ARG A 110 6.18 14.52 0.95
CA ARG A 110 6.55 15.53 1.97
C ARG A 110 7.00 14.94 3.31
N TYR A 111 6.78 13.65 3.55
CA TYR A 111 7.15 12.96 4.80
C TYR A 111 8.46 12.18 4.67
N ARG A 112 9.16 12.30 3.53
CA ARG A 112 10.46 11.66 3.34
C ARG A 112 11.51 12.34 4.21
N SER A 113 12.31 11.55 4.92
CA SER A 113 13.46 12.08 5.67
C SER A 113 14.43 12.81 4.75
N PRO A 114 14.99 13.95 5.18
CA PRO A 114 16.00 14.66 4.40
C PRO A 114 17.21 13.74 4.15
N VAL A 115 17.69 13.71 2.91
CA VAL A 115 18.95 13.05 2.56
C VAL A 115 20.04 14.12 2.66
N ILE A 116 20.95 13.95 3.63
CA ILE A 116 22.16 14.76 3.71
C ILE A 116 23.19 14.04 2.84
N ALA A 117 23.59 14.69 1.74
CA ALA A 117 24.64 14.22 0.83
C ALA A 117 26.01 14.74 1.26
#